data_AF-S3Y9L8-F1
#
_entry.id   AF-S3Y9L8-F1
#
_cell.length_a   1.000
_cell.length_b   1.000
_cell.length_c   1.000
_cell.angle_alpha   90.00
_cell.angle_beta   90.00
_cell.angle_gamma   90.00
#
_symmetry.space_group_name_H-M   'P 1'
#
loop_
_entity.id
_entity.type
_entity.pdbx_description
1 polymer ?
#
loop_
_entity_poly.entity_id
_entity_poly.type
_entity_poly.pdbx_seq_one_letter_code
_entity_poly.pdbx_strand_id
1 'polypeptide(L)'
;MKTDRHKFLDKAEPENEPAGICSFSWGNRELRIFGEQMTLQVNGISHDMTSVLDELRDIGAKPEKTSPARWISLLRGKPTNLPGYDRPLMIIKTPSGYTVRCLETTSCRDDKSLQMDLL
;
A
#
# COMPACT_ATOMS: atom_id res chain seq x y z
N MET A 1 38.86 28.64 29.91
CA MET A 1 38.70 27.17 29.97
C MET A 1 37.22 26.88 29.74
N LYS A 2 36.88 26.29 28.59
CA LYS A 2 35.51 25.96 28.17
C LYS A 2 35.03 24.73 28.94
N THR A 3 33.82 24.77 29.51
CA THR A 3 33.08 23.55 29.84
C THR A 3 31.82 23.53 28.98
N ASP A 4 32.01 22.93 27.82
CA ASP A 4 30.98 22.54 26.87
C ASP A 4 30.05 21.52 27.54
N ARG A 5 28.79 21.89 27.73
CA ARG A 5 27.75 21.02 28.30
C ARG A 5 26.87 20.42 27.19
N HIS A 6 27.47 20.00 26.07
CA HIS A 6 26.83 18.98 25.25
C HIS A 6 27.16 17.59 25.79
N LYS A 7 26.30 17.08 26.67
CA LYS A 7 26.13 15.63 26.77
C LYS A 7 24.70 15.26 26.43
N PHE A 8 24.57 14.81 25.18
CA PHE A 8 23.73 13.71 24.75
C PHE A 8 22.29 13.80 25.26
N LEU A 9 21.48 14.47 24.45
CA LEU A 9 20.09 14.10 24.24
C LEU A 9 20.07 12.57 24.13
N ASP A 10 19.57 11.93 25.18
CA ASP A 10 19.25 10.51 25.18
C ASP A 10 18.48 10.25 23.89
N LYS A 11 19.08 9.46 23.00
CA LYS A 11 18.33 8.95 21.87
C LYS A 11 17.30 8.05 22.51
N ALA A 12 16.09 8.58 22.70
CA ALA A 12 14.91 7.77 22.70
C ALA A 12 14.95 7.01 21.37
N GLU A 13 15.49 5.80 21.43
CA GLU A 13 15.25 4.79 20.44
C GLU A 13 13.72 4.73 20.28
N PRO A 14 13.16 4.77 19.06
CA PRO A 14 11.74 4.50 18.89
C PRO A 14 11.52 3.01 19.15
N GLU A 15 11.64 2.59 20.40
CA GLU A 15 11.25 1.28 20.89
C GLU A 15 9.72 1.25 20.85
N ASN A 16 9.19 0.45 19.93
CA ASN A 16 7.77 0.18 19.69
C ASN A 16 6.99 1.28 18.94
N GLU A 17 7.41 1.59 17.72
CA GLU A 17 6.42 1.90 16.69
C GLU A 17 5.48 0.67 16.58
N PRO A 18 4.16 0.79 16.87
CA PRO A 18 3.24 -0.31 16.65
C PRO A 18 3.38 -0.76 15.19
N ALA A 19 3.75 -2.02 15.00
CA ALA A 19 3.88 -2.61 13.68
C ALA A 19 2.57 -2.37 12.91
N GLY A 20 2.63 -1.54 11.87
CA GLY A 20 1.50 -1.35 10.95
C GLY A 20 0.73 -0.04 11.07
N ILE A 21 1.26 1.00 11.73
CA ILE A 21 0.76 2.37 11.51
C ILE A 21 1.56 3.03 10.39
N CYS A 22 0.90 3.33 9.27
CA CYS A 22 1.47 4.11 8.17
C CYS A 22 0.56 5.31 7.90
N SER A 23 1.06 6.53 8.05
CA SER A 23 0.33 7.72 7.64
C SER A 23 1.22 8.69 6.87
N PHE A 24 0.67 9.30 5.83
CA PHE A 24 1.33 10.38 5.11
C PHE A 24 0.32 11.22 4.33
N SER A 25 0.70 12.46 4.07
CA SER A 25 -0.13 13.45 3.39
C SER A 25 0.56 13.99 2.14
N TRP A 26 -0.22 14.30 1.11
CA TRP A 26 0.25 14.96 -0.10
C TRP A 26 -0.85 15.85 -0.70
N GLY A 27 -0.56 17.14 -0.83
CA GLY A 27 -1.56 18.13 -1.23
C GLY A 27 -2.76 18.12 -0.28
N ASN A 28 -3.95 17.90 -0.83
CA ASN A 28 -5.24 17.83 -0.12
C ASN A 28 -5.64 16.40 0.25
N ARG A 29 -4.68 15.47 0.29
CA ARG A 29 -4.91 14.05 0.55
C ARG A 29 -4.08 13.55 1.72
N GLU A 30 -4.63 12.62 2.46
CA GLU A 30 -3.94 11.93 3.55
C GLU A 30 -4.37 10.47 3.54
N LEU A 31 -3.38 9.57 3.57
CA LEU A 31 -3.61 8.14 3.74
C LEU A 31 -3.23 7.75 5.16
N ARG A 32 -4.05 6.93 5.81
CA ARG A 32 -3.74 6.29 7.10
C ARG A 32 -4.04 4.81 7.03
N ILE A 33 -3.10 4.00 7.48
CA ILE A 33 -3.24 2.56 7.74
C ILE A 33 -3.02 2.40 9.24
N PHE A 34 -3.96 1.77 9.92
CA PHE A 34 -3.91 1.50 11.35
C PHE A 34 -4.46 0.11 11.60
N GLY A 35 -3.59 -0.86 11.90
CA GLY A 35 -3.99 -2.24 12.09
C GLY A 35 -4.72 -2.78 10.86
N GLU A 36 -5.99 -3.14 11.01
CA GLU A 36 -6.85 -3.67 9.93
C GLU A 36 -7.60 -2.59 9.16
N GLN A 37 -7.42 -1.31 9.49
CA GLN A 37 -8.16 -0.22 8.88
C GLN A 37 -7.28 0.60 7.95
N MET A 38 -7.83 0.99 6.81
CA MET A 38 -7.21 1.94 5.90
C MET A 38 -8.21 3.04 5.54
N THR A 39 -7.76 4.29 5.64
CA THR A 39 -8.58 5.46 5.30
C THR A 39 -7.82 6.39 4.38
N LEU A 40 -8.54 6.97 3.42
CA LEU A 40 -8.02 7.98 2.50
C LEU A 40 -8.89 9.24 2.63
N GLN A 41 -8.33 10.29 3.21
CA GLN A 41 -8.95 11.61 3.18
C GLN A 41 -8.60 12.33 1.88
N VAL A 42 -9.60 12.91 1.22
CA VAL A 42 -9.44 13.76 0.03
C VAL A 42 -10.31 14.99 0.18
N ASN A 43 -9.72 16.19 0.16
CA ASN A 43 -10.45 17.45 0.40
C ASN A 43 -11.26 17.46 1.71
N GLY A 44 -10.75 16.80 2.77
CA GLY A 44 -11.46 16.67 4.04
C GLY A 44 -12.60 15.65 4.04
N ILE A 45 -12.82 14.92 2.95
CA ILE A 45 -13.77 13.81 2.87
C ILE A 45 -13.03 12.50 3.14
N SER A 46 -13.41 11.80 4.19
CA SER A 46 -12.88 10.48 4.52
C SER A 46 -13.50 9.39 3.63
N HIS A 47 -12.64 8.57 3.04
CA HIS A 47 -13.03 7.36 2.32
C HIS A 47 -12.50 6.13 3.05
N ASP A 48 -13.38 5.15 3.26
CA ASP A 48 -12.98 3.83 3.72
C ASP A 48 -12.26 3.09 2.59
N MET A 49 -11.08 2.58 2.91
CA MET A 49 -10.20 1.81 2.02
C MET A 49 -9.91 0.44 2.62
N THR A 50 -10.62 0.03 3.68
CA THR A 50 -10.36 -1.21 4.40
C THR A 50 -10.48 -2.43 3.48
N SER A 51 -11.49 -2.47 2.60
CA SER A 51 -11.61 -3.55 1.61
C SER A 51 -10.41 -3.60 0.64
N VAL A 52 -9.83 -2.45 0.28
CA VAL A 52 -8.62 -2.38 -0.54
C VAL A 52 -7.42 -2.92 0.24
N LEU A 53 -7.32 -2.62 1.53
CA LEU A 53 -6.26 -3.14 2.39
C LEU A 53 -6.33 -4.67 2.50
N ASP A 54 -7.53 -5.21 2.73
CA ASP A 54 -7.79 -6.65 2.78
C ASP A 54 -7.38 -7.34 1.47
N GLU A 55 -7.84 -6.82 0.33
CA GLU A 55 -7.50 -7.37 -0.99
C GLU A 55 -5.98 -7.36 -1.25
N LEU A 56 -5.28 -6.28 -0.86
CA LEU A 56 -3.82 -6.20 -0.97
C LEU A 56 -3.11 -7.24 -0.09
N ARG A 57 -3.61 -7.49 1.12
CA ARG A 57 -3.03 -8.49 2.02
C ARG A 57 -3.31 -9.92 1.57
N ASP A 58 -4.52 -10.18 1.05
CA ASP A 58 -4.94 -11.47 0.52
C ASP A 58 -4.04 -11.93 -0.64
N ILE A 59 -3.67 -11.01 -1.54
CA ILE A 59 -2.72 -11.30 -2.63
C ILE A 59 -1.24 -11.36 -2.16
N GLY A 60 -0.97 -11.19 -0.87
CA GLY A 60 0.37 -11.26 -0.28
C GLY A 60 1.18 -9.95 -0.31
N ALA A 61 0.59 -8.83 -0.74
CA ALA A 61 1.25 -7.53 -0.68
C ALA A 61 1.40 -7.04 0.77
N LYS A 62 2.37 -6.16 1.00
CA LYS A 62 2.72 -5.61 2.32
C LYS A 62 2.48 -4.09 2.34
N PRO A 63 1.21 -3.65 2.36
CA PRO A 63 0.83 -2.24 2.26
C PRO A 63 1.52 -1.33 3.30
N GLU A 64 1.81 -1.84 4.50
CA GLU A 64 2.47 -1.14 5.61
C GLU A 64 3.97 -0.91 5.33
N LYS A 65 4.59 -1.76 4.51
CA LYS A 65 6.00 -1.63 4.09
C LYS A 65 6.16 -0.82 2.80
N THR A 66 5.06 -0.29 2.28
CA THR A 66 5.04 0.44 1.01
C THR A 66 5.44 1.89 1.23
N SER A 67 6.39 2.38 0.41
CA SER A 67 6.84 3.76 0.52
C SER A 67 5.75 4.76 0.07
N PRO A 68 5.71 5.98 0.64
CA PRO A 68 4.74 7.02 0.26
C PRO A 68 4.68 7.29 -1.25
N ALA A 69 5.83 7.32 -1.93
CA ALA A 69 5.89 7.54 -3.38
C ALA A 69 5.18 6.44 -4.21
N ARG A 70 5.26 5.17 -3.76
CA ARG A 70 4.54 4.05 -4.39
C ARG A 70 3.04 4.15 -4.14
N TRP A 71 2.63 4.47 -2.91
CA TRP A 71 1.23 4.72 -2.61
C TRP A 71 0.63 5.86 -3.44
N ILE A 72 1.35 6.99 -3.54
CA ILE A 72 0.91 8.12 -4.37
C ILE A 72 0.78 7.69 -5.83
N SER A 73 1.67 6.83 -6.33
CA SER A 73 1.59 6.30 -7.70
C SER A 73 0.35 5.43 -7.88
N LEU A 74 0.08 4.50 -6.97
CA LEU A 74 -1.12 3.65 -6.98
C LEU A 74 -2.42 4.46 -6.96
N LEU A 75 -2.51 5.43 -6.05
CA LEU A 75 -3.70 6.29 -5.88
C LEU A 75 -3.89 7.30 -7.01
N ARG A 76 -2.87 7.49 -7.85
CA ARG A 76 -2.96 8.21 -9.13
C ARG A 76 -3.32 7.29 -10.29
N GLY A 77 -3.58 6.00 -10.03
CA GLY A 77 -3.85 5.01 -11.06
C GLY A 77 -2.62 4.70 -11.92
N LYS A 78 -1.40 4.80 -11.37
CA LYS A 78 -0.19 4.36 -12.07
C LYS A 78 0.13 2.90 -11.71
N PRO A 79 0.38 2.04 -12.71
CA PRO A 79 0.89 0.68 -12.49
C PRO A 79 2.10 0.70 -11.55
N THR A 80 1.98 0.07 -10.38
CA THR A 80 3.03 0.11 -9.35
C THR A 80 3.14 -1.25 -8.66
N ASN A 81 4.36 -1.77 -8.51
CA ASN A 81 4.60 -2.99 -7.75
C ASN A 81 4.62 -2.68 -6.25
N LEU A 82 3.97 -3.54 -5.46
CA LEU A 82 3.98 -3.47 -4.01
C LEU A 82 4.96 -4.49 -3.42
N PRO A 83 5.60 -4.18 -2.28
CA PRO A 83 6.42 -5.17 -1.59
C PRO A 83 5.57 -6.40 -1.26
N GLY A 84 6.10 -7.60 -1.52
CA GLY A 84 5.37 -8.86 -1.32
C GLY A 84 4.53 -9.32 -2.52
N TYR A 85 4.38 -8.50 -3.56
CA TYR A 85 3.64 -8.86 -4.76
C TYR A 85 4.37 -8.41 -6.03
N ASP A 86 4.74 -9.37 -6.89
CA ASP A 86 5.62 -9.13 -8.03
C ASP A 86 4.94 -8.48 -9.25
N ARG A 87 3.61 -8.43 -9.28
CA ARG A 87 2.87 -7.87 -10.42
C ARG A 87 2.44 -6.42 -10.14
N PRO A 88 2.37 -5.57 -11.18
CA PRO A 88 1.92 -4.20 -11.00
C PRO A 88 0.43 -4.16 -10.68
N LEU A 89 0.08 -3.29 -9.73
CA LEU A 89 -1.27 -3.04 -9.27
C LEU A 89 -1.66 -1.60 -9.55
N MET A 90 -2.95 -1.32 -9.50
CA MET A 90 -3.53 0.02 -9.54
C MET A 90 -4.66 0.12 -8.52
N ILE A 91 -4.84 1.29 -7.91
CA ILE A 91 -6.05 1.59 -7.13
C ILE A 91 -6.94 2.52 -7.95
N ILE A 92 -8.19 2.12 -8.14
CA ILE A 92 -9.14 2.82 -9.01
C ILE A 92 -10.34 3.27 -8.17
N LYS A 93 -10.75 4.52 -8.39
CA LYS A 93 -12.00 5.05 -7.82
C LYS A 93 -13.18 4.64 -8.69
N THR A 94 -14.15 3.98 -8.09
CA THR A 94 -15.44 3.58 -8.67
C THR A 94 -16.59 4.32 -7.94
N PRO A 95 -17.83 4.30 -8.47
CA PRO A 95 -18.98 4.85 -7.76
C PRO A 95 -19.20 4.21 -6.38
N SER A 96 -18.84 2.93 -6.22
CA SER A 96 -19.00 2.17 -4.98
C SER A 96 -17.84 2.32 -3.99
N GLY A 97 -16.79 3.08 -4.33
CA GLY A 97 -15.59 3.21 -3.51
C GLY A 97 -14.31 2.95 -4.29
N TYR A 98 -13.26 2.54 -3.61
CA TYR A 98 -11.98 2.21 -4.24
C TYR A 98 -11.81 0.69 -4.36
N THR A 99 -11.11 0.25 -5.41
CA THR A 99 -10.82 -1.17 -5.68
C THR A 99 -9.39 -1.31 -6.18
N VAL A 100 -8.79 -2.49 -5.98
CA VAL A 100 -7.51 -2.85 -6.57
C VAL A 100 -7.73 -3.48 -7.93
N ARG A 101 -6.85 -3.20 -8.89
CA ARG A 101 -6.73 -4.00 -10.11
C ARG A 101 -5.32 -4.51 -10.24
N CYS A 102 -5.21 -5.84 -10.37
CA CYS A 102 -3.98 -6.48 -10.79
C CYS A 102 -3.84 -6.36 -12.30
N LEU A 103 -2.65 -5.97 -12.77
CA LEU A 103 -2.32 -6.04 -14.18
C LEU A 103 -1.63 -7.37 -14.44
N GLU A 104 -2.24 -8.17 -15.31
CA GLU A 104 -1.55 -9.33 -15.85
C GLU A 104 -0.42 -8.83 -16.76
N THR A 105 0.81 -9.20 -16.42
CA THR A 105 1.85 -9.23 -17.45
C THR A 105 1.51 -10.41 -18.33
N THR A 106 1.19 -10.14 -19.60
CA THR A 106 1.16 -11.18 -20.62
C THR A 106 2.56 -11.77 -20.73
N SER A 107 2.83 -12.80 -19.94
CA SER A 107 3.90 -13.76 -20.16
C SER A 107 3.22 -15.12 -20.17
N CYS A 108 3.01 -15.63 -21.38
CA CYS A 108 2.55 -16.99 -21.61
C CYS A 108 3.34 -17.97 -20.73
N ARG A 109 2.60 -18.74 -19.94
CA ARG A 109 2.87 -20.17 -19.86
C ARG A 109 1.60 -20.87 -20.32
N ASP A 110 1.71 -21.46 -21.50
CA ASP A 110 0.92 -22.59 -21.94
C ASP A 110 0.61 -23.50 -20.73
N ASP A 111 -0.63 -23.48 -20.27
CA ASP A 111 -1.16 -24.64 -19.57
C ASP A 111 -1.83 -25.51 -20.64
N LYS A 112 -1.13 -26.59 -20.98
CA LYS A 112 -1.70 -27.72 -21.70
C LYS A 112 -2.81 -28.34 -20.84
N SER A 113 -4.01 -27.80 -20.93
CA SER A 113 -5.24 -28.45 -20.43
C SER A 113 -6.41 -27.66 -21.03
N LEU A 114 -6.88 -27.97 -22.24
CA LEU A 114 -7.94 -28.94 -22.47
C LEU A 114 -7.78 -29.57 -23.88
N GLN A 115 -7.02 -30.66 -23.98
CA GLN A 115 -7.36 -31.71 -24.92
C GLN A 115 -8.01 -32.84 -24.11
N MET A 116 -9.34 -32.83 -24.08
CA MET A 116 -10.29 -33.90 -23.77
C MET A 116 -11.65 -33.26 -24.10
N ASP A 117 -12.49 -33.74 -25.02
CA ASP A 117 -12.61 -35.07 -25.60
C ASP A 117 -13.15 -34.94 -27.03
N LEU A 118 -12.57 -35.72 -27.93
CA LEU A 118 -13.22 -36.19 -29.14
C LEU A 118 -14.07 -37.40 -28.73
N LEU A 119 -15.39 -37.24 -28.72
CA LEU A 119 -16.36 -38.31 -28.99
C LEU A 119 -17.70 -37.72 -29.40
#